data_AF-A0A9N8HX47-F1
#
_entry.id   AF-A0A9N8HX47-F1
#
_cell.length_a   1.000
_cell.length_b   1.000
_cell.length_c   1.000
_cell.angle_alpha   90.00
_cell.angle_beta   90.00
_cell.angle_gamma   90.00
#
_symmetry.space_group_name_H-M   'P 1'
#
loop_
_entity.id
_entity.type
_entity.pdbx_description
1 polymer ?
#
loop_
_entity_poly.entity_id
_entity_poly.type
_entity_poly.pdbx_seq_one_letter_code
_entity_poly.pdbx_strand_id
1 'polypeptide(L)'
;MVKLHFSTVILAALVSISSAAAWAPLSQPARDLSVFASVNERKQKRAGGFLATKRFSTVSEQDESPITPSTKQKLEVFKIPAGVKPSFKVSVPTVASVFAATVGTYFLNNHLAMGPVRASSIAGLVATMVLPENLAIAAFAGSFAGMAKGAVIPGLAGSAVLGLVCSAVLTTFDNKKWLVGVGGRLGFIAQCACTAQFLVSCLFMAPTPPAAFIGRGPLDFRALTLQLPMVAGFTVIGALFMRLWKKALADKSKRLSNSVGAVGATGLIANLALPAALAGPVFCGSFVAMAAPTKLPNVKSLILASFLAGAAQQSLAGVMLGGWGGKLGTAALMGVLAYTTLAEKVFRPKELERPEDNMMNMK
;
A
#
# COMPACT_ATOMS: atom_id res chain seq x y z
N MET A 1 15.13 -17.24 -31.29
CA MET A 1 14.26 -16.09 -30.94
C MET A 1 14.14 -15.94 -29.42
N VAL A 2 15.24 -15.61 -28.73
CA VAL A 2 15.26 -15.35 -27.28
C VAL A 2 16.16 -14.14 -27.06
N LYS A 3 15.59 -12.95 -27.18
CA LYS A 3 16.24 -11.67 -26.86
C LYS A 3 15.16 -10.58 -26.89
N LEU A 4 14.33 -10.47 -25.84
CA LEU A 4 13.57 -9.24 -25.55
C LEU A 4 12.78 -9.24 -24.22
N HIS A 5 13.30 -9.72 -23.08
CA HIS A 5 12.57 -9.53 -21.81
C HIS A 5 13.40 -9.17 -20.57
N PHE A 6 14.71 -9.03 -20.68
CA PHE A 6 15.56 -8.72 -19.52
C PHE A 6 15.94 -7.23 -19.38
N SER A 7 15.61 -6.39 -20.38
CA SER A 7 16.11 -5.00 -20.43
C SER A 7 15.17 -3.97 -19.76
N THR A 8 13.88 -4.26 -19.63
CA THR A 8 12.91 -3.31 -19.01
C THR A 8 12.93 -3.30 -17.48
N VAL A 9 13.49 -4.32 -16.83
CA VAL A 9 13.63 -4.34 -15.36
C VAL A 9 14.93 -3.67 -14.90
N ILE A 10 15.94 -3.56 -15.76
CA ILE A 10 17.25 -2.99 -15.44
C ILE A 10 17.31 -1.48 -15.73
N LEU A 11 16.49 -0.96 -16.64
CA LEU A 11 16.43 0.48 -16.91
C LEU A 11 15.76 1.32 -15.81
N ALA A 12 15.05 0.69 -14.88
CA ALA A 12 14.47 1.36 -13.71
C ALA A 12 15.46 1.54 -12.54
N ALA A 13 16.70 1.05 -12.66
CA ALA A 13 17.66 0.97 -11.57
C ALA A 13 18.82 2.00 -11.64
N LEU A 14 18.85 2.90 -12.63
CA LEU A 14 20.05 3.71 -12.93
C LEU A 14 19.99 5.21 -12.61
N VAL A 15 19.05 5.69 -11.79
CA VAL A 15 19.07 7.08 -11.31
C VAL A 15 18.87 7.12 -9.82
N SER A 16 19.94 6.99 -9.02
CA SER A 16 19.84 7.09 -7.56
C SER A 16 21.16 7.45 -6.89
N ILE A 17 21.17 8.59 -6.20
CA ILE A 17 22.21 9.11 -5.31
C ILE A 17 21.44 9.68 -4.07
N SER A 18 21.56 9.00 -2.89
CA SER A 18 21.13 9.12 -1.43
C SER A 18 20.12 10.15 -0.91
N SER A 19 19.83 10.28 0.40
CA SER A 19 19.54 9.40 1.57
C SER A 19 19.53 10.26 2.84
N ALA A 20 18.71 9.82 3.81
CA ALA A 20 18.71 10.15 5.25
C ALA A 20 18.00 11.43 5.76
N ALA A 21 17.78 12.48 4.97
CA ALA A 21 17.11 13.70 5.48
C ALA A 21 15.57 13.75 5.30
N ALA A 22 14.95 12.79 4.60
CA ALA A 22 13.56 12.94 4.14
C ALA A 22 12.47 12.87 5.25
N TRP A 23 12.84 12.50 6.48
CA TRP A 23 11.91 12.23 7.59
C TRP A 23 12.14 13.08 8.85
N ALA A 24 13.12 13.98 8.84
CA ALA A 24 13.19 15.02 9.85
C ALA A 24 12.15 16.11 9.53
N PRO A 25 11.44 16.66 10.52
CA PRO A 25 10.69 17.90 10.31
C PRO A 25 11.71 18.99 9.95
N LEU A 26 11.72 19.41 8.69
CA LEU A 26 12.35 20.67 8.32
C LEU A 26 11.56 21.75 9.07
N SER A 27 12.22 22.40 10.03
CA SER A 27 11.78 23.65 10.61
C SER A 27 11.42 24.64 9.49
N GLN A 28 10.35 25.40 9.73
CA GLN A 28 9.62 26.30 8.82
C GLN A 28 10.51 27.22 7.96
N PRO A 29 9.91 27.82 6.92
CA PRO A 29 9.67 29.25 7.10
C PRO A 29 8.24 29.72 6.77
N ALA A 30 7.90 30.81 7.47
CA ALA A 30 6.91 31.86 7.20
C ALA A 30 5.43 31.48 7.04
N ARG A 31 4.65 31.95 8.02
CA ARG A 31 3.22 32.20 7.93
C ARG A 31 2.94 33.13 6.74
N ASP A 32 2.10 32.69 5.81
CA ASP A 32 1.21 33.60 5.08
C ASP A 32 -0.20 33.36 5.58
N LEU A 33 -0.58 34.25 6.49
CA LEU A 33 -1.84 34.33 7.18
C LEU A 33 -2.63 35.46 6.52
N SER A 34 -3.20 35.19 5.35
CA SER A 34 -4.29 35.99 4.79
C SER A 34 -5.01 35.17 3.72
N VAL A 35 -6.29 35.48 3.53
CA VAL A 35 -7.28 34.80 2.66
C VAL A 35 -8.05 33.67 3.36
N PHE A 36 -9.37 33.89 3.48
CA PHE A 36 -10.42 33.11 4.16
C PHE A 36 -10.75 33.51 5.60
N ALA A 37 -11.03 34.80 5.77
CA ALA A 37 -12.16 35.23 6.59
C ALA A 37 -13.40 35.37 5.68
N SER A 38 -14.60 35.08 6.21
CA SER A 38 -15.92 35.12 5.54
C SER A 38 -16.18 33.89 4.66
N VAL A 39 -17.18 33.02 4.84
CA VAL A 39 -18.56 33.20 5.30
C VAL A 39 -19.00 31.91 6.00
N ASN A 40 -19.49 32.06 7.22
CA ASN A 40 -20.28 31.06 7.94
C ASN A 40 -21.78 31.36 7.72
N GLU A 41 -22.62 30.37 8.01
CA GLU A 41 -24.10 30.37 8.00
C GLU A 41 -24.83 30.07 6.68
N ARG A 42 -25.40 28.85 6.63
CA ARG A 42 -26.87 28.66 6.65
C ARG A 42 -27.24 27.22 7.06
N LYS A 43 -27.97 27.15 8.19
CA LYS A 43 -29.10 26.26 8.56
C LYS A 43 -29.69 25.40 7.41
N GLN A 44 -30.39 24.28 7.56
CA GLN A 44 -30.89 23.42 8.65
C GLN A 44 -32.00 22.55 7.99
N LYS A 45 -32.13 21.26 8.35
CA LYS A 45 -33.33 20.38 8.27
C LYS A 45 -33.89 19.93 6.88
N ARG A 46 -33.93 18.59 6.71
CA ARG A 46 -35.10 17.69 6.43
C ARG A 46 -34.56 16.42 5.72
N ALA A 47 -34.62 15.22 6.31
CA ALA A 47 -35.75 14.31 6.58
C ALA A 47 -35.93 13.23 5.48
N GLY A 48 -35.88 11.96 5.90
CA GLY A 48 -36.78 10.89 5.45
C GLY A 48 -36.42 10.06 4.20
N GLY A 49 -36.51 8.74 4.33
CA GLY A 49 -36.59 7.74 3.23
C GLY A 49 -35.41 6.77 3.23
N PHE A 50 -35.39 5.71 4.02
CA PHE A 50 -36.05 4.41 3.77
C PHE A 50 -35.84 3.90 2.34
N LEU A 51 -34.85 3.03 2.14
CA LEU A 51 -34.85 2.07 1.04
C LEU A 51 -34.09 0.81 1.45
N ALA A 52 -34.82 -0.29 1.36
CA ALA A 52 -34.43 -1.64 1.71
C ALA A 52 -33.28 -2.14 0.82
N THR A 53 -32.14 -2.46 1.43
CA THR A 53 -31.06 -3.16 0.74
C THR A 53 -31.13 -4.64 1.07
N LYS A 54 -31.38 -5.42 0.02
CA LYS A 54 -31.51 -6.87 0.00
C LYS A 54 -30.39 -7.57 0.77
N ARG A 55 -30.77 -8.55 1.61
CA ARG A 55 -29.91 -9.62 2.09
C ARG A 55 -29.23 -10.27 0.89
N PHE A 56 -27.90 -10.25 0.87
CA PHE A 56 -27.13 -11.12 0.01
C PHE A 56 -25.93 -11.66 0.79
N SER A 57 -25.64 -12.92 0.51
CA SER A 57 -25.08 -13.91 1.40
C SER A 57 -23.72 -13.55 1.99
N THR A 58 -23.65 -13.59 3.32
CA THR A 58 -22.42 -13.70 4.09
C THR A 58 -21.74 -15.02 3.76
N VAL A 59 -20.57 -14.97 3.11
CA VAL A 59 -19.62 -16.09 3.19
C VAL A 59 -19.02 -16.00 4.59
N SER A 60 -19.56 -16.84 5.47
CA SER A 60 -19.05 -17.05 6.82
C SER A 60 -17.74 -17.83 6.69
N GLU A 61 -16.62 -17.21 7.04
CA GLU A 61 -15.33 -17.88 7.17
C GLU A 61 -15.14 -18.21 8.66
N GLN A 62 -15.75 -19.32 9.08
CA GLN A 62 -15.48 -20.03 10.33
C GLN A 62 -15.60 -21.52 10.05
N ASP A 63 -14.47 -22.21 9.90
CA ASP A 63 -14.16 -23.43 10.64
C ASP A 63 -12.75 -23.90 10.30
N GLU A 64 -11.81 -23.68 11.24
CA GLU A 64 -10.49 -24.29 11.25
C GLU A 64 -10.66 -25.72 11.81
N SER A 65 -10.76 -26.70 10.90
CA SER A 65 -10.65 -28.13 11.21
C SER A 65 -9.51 -28.74 10.37
N PRO A 66 -8.91 -29.87 10.80
CA PRO A 66 -7.53 -30.22 10.47
C PRO A 66 -7.33 -30.60 9.00
N ILE A 67 -6.24 -30.08 8.46
CA ILE A 67 -5.82 -30.13 7.06
C ILE A 67 -5.66 -31.57 6.58
N THR A 68 -6.55 -32.02 5.70
CA THR A 68 -6.33 -33.15 4.78
C THR A 68 -5.73 -32.61 3.48
N PRO A 69 -4.70 -33.25 2.90
CA PRO A 69 -4.09 -32.77 1.67
C PRO A 69 -4.80 -33.40 0.47
N SER A 70 -5.55 -32.61 -0.29
CA SER A 70 -5.56 -32.67 -1.77
C SER A 70 -6.74 -31.91 -2.34
N THR A 71 -6.44 -30.88 -3.15
CA THR A 71 -7.05 -30.73 -4.47
C THR A 71 -6.11 -29.85 -5.29
N LYS A 72 -5.58 -30.44 -6.36
CA LYS A 72 -4.66 -29.81 -7.32
C LYS A 72 -5.36 -28.62 -7.99
N GLN A 73 -5.09 -27.39 -7.55
CA GLN A 73 -5.38 -26.23 -8.39
C GLN A 73 -4.20 -26.00 -9.34
N LYS A 74 -4.42 -26.44 -10.58
CA LYS A 74 -3.61 -26.14 -11.75
C LYS A 74 -3.59 -24.61 -11.93
N LEU A 75 -2.41 -24.00 -11.85
CA LEU A 75 -2.20 -22.61 -12.27
C LEU A 75 -2.34 -22.58 -13.80
N GLU A 76 -3.57 -22.50 -14.28
CA GLU A 76 -3.80 -22.13 -15.67
C GLU A 76 -3.51 -20.64 -15.82
N VAL A 77 -2.46 -20.32 -16.56
CA VAL A 77 -2.25 -19.00 -17.13
C VAL A 77 -3.53 -18.63 -17.87
N PHE A 78 -4.25 -17.66 -17.32
CA PHE A 78 -5.55 -17.22 -17.81
C PHE A 78 -5.44 -16.78 -19.28
N LYS A 79 -5.84 -17.66 -20.21
CA LYS A 79 -6.16 -17.28 -21.59
C LYS A 79 -7.32 -16.30 -21.50
N ILE A 80 -7.10 -15.06 -21.92
CA ILE A 80 -8.14 -14.04 -21.99
C ILE A 80 -9.20 -14.56 -22.97
N PRO A 81 -10.43 -14.86 -22.54
CA PRO A 81 -11.49 -15.23 -23.47
C PRO A 81 -11.76 -14.02 -24.38
N ALA A 82 -11.46 -14.18 -25.67
CA ALA A 82 -11.79 -13.21 -26.69
C ALA A 82 -13.32 -13.05 -26.72
N GLY A 83 -13.83 -11.94 -26.18
CA GLY A 83 -15.28 -11.64 -26.18
C GLY A 83 -15.87 -11.06 -24.89
N VAL A 84 -15.12 -10.99 -23.78
CA VAL A 84 -15.63 -10.35 -22.56
C VAL A 84 -15.51 -8.82 -22.69
N LYS A 85 -16.64 -8.14 -22.93
CA LYS A 85 -16.71 -6.67 -22.82
C LYS A 85 -16.27 -6.27 -21.41
N PRO A 86 -15.18 -5.52 -21.22
CA PRO A 86 -14.78 -5.07 -19.89
C PRO A 86 -15.82 -4.06 -19.39
N SER A 87 -16.78 -4.51 -18.60
CA SER A 87 -17.69 -3.61 -17.89
C SER A 87 -16.90 -2.93 -16.78
N PHE A 88 -16.35 -1.75 -17.06
CA PHE A 88 -15.66 -0.91 -16.08
C PHE A 88 -16.68 -0.42 -15.06
N LYS A 89 -16.81 -1.11 -13.93
CA LYS A 89 -17.73 -0.72 -12.86
C LYS A 89 -17.03 0.28 -11.94
N VAL A 90 -17.33 1.56 -12.12
CA VAL A 90 -16.91 2.61 -11.17
C VAL A 90 -17.93 2.65 -10.05
N SER A 91 -17.48 2.32 -8.84
CA SER A 91 -18.29 2.45 -7.64
C SER A 91 -18.13 3.86 -7.09
N VAL A 92 -19.15 4.70 -7.25
CA VAL A 92 -19.19 6.07 -6.68
C VAL A 92 -18.78 6.14 -5.19
N PRO A 93 -19.26 5.26 -4.29
CA PRO A 93 -18.85 5.34 -2.88
C PRO A 93 -17.37 5.01 -2.68
N THR A 94 -16.78 4.15 -3.53
CA THR A 94 -15.35 3.85 -3.49
C THR A 94 -14.55 5.09 -3.88
N VAL A 95 -14.94 5.78 -4.95
CA VAL A 95 -14.31 7.04 -5.39
C VAL A 95 -14.38 8.09 -4.29
N ALA A 96 -15.57 8.30 -3.72
CA ALA A 96 -15.77 9.25 -2.63
C ALA A 96 -14.90 8.92 -1.40
N SER A 97 -14.81 7.64 -1.02
CA SER A 97 -13.99 7.23 0.13
C SER A 97 -12.49 7.44 -0.08
N VAL A 98 -11.98 7.14 -1.27
CA VAL A 98 -10.56 7.36 -1.62
C VAL A 98 -10.29 8.86 -1.61
N PHE A 99 -11.14 9.64 -2.27
CA PHE A 99 -11.01 11.10 -2.35
C PHE A 99 -10.98 11.75 -0.97
N ALA A 100 -11.98 11.47 -0.13
CA ALA A 100 -12.08 12.04 1.21
C ALA A 100 -10.87 11.67 2.08
N ALA A 101 -10.43 10.42 2.03
CA ALA A 101 -9.27 9.97 2.79
C ALA A 101 -7.95 10.58 2.29
N THR A 102 -7.77 10.75 0.97
CA THR A 102 -6.60 11.43 0.39
C THR A 102 -6.51 12.87 0.87
N VAL A 103 -7.59 13.64 0.70
CA VAL A 103 -7.65 15.06 1.09
C VAL A 103 -7.49 15.21 2.60
N GLY A 104 -8.20 14.40 3.38
CA GLY A 104 -8.11 14.44 4.85
C GLY A 104 -6.71 14.08 5.36
N THR A 105 -6.07 13.06 4.79
CA THR A 105 -4.70 12.68 5.17
C THR A 105 -3.69 13.73 4.76
N TYR A 106 -3.84 14.31 3.56
CA TYR A 106 -2.99 15.41 3.10
C TYR A 106 -3.11 16.63 4.01
N PHE A 107 -4.33 16.97 4.44
CA PHE A 107 -4.57 18.07 5.38
C PHE A 107 -3.91 17.83 6.74
N LEU A 108 -4.13 16.65 7.33
CA LEU A 108 -3.50 16.27 8.61
C LEU A 108 -1.96 16.24 8.52
N ASN A 109 -1.42 15.80 7.38
CA ASN A 109 0.01 15.69 7.16
C ASN A 109 0.68 17.07 6.94
N ASN A 110 0.14 17.90 6.04
CA ASN A 110 0.79 19.13 5.60
C ASN A 110 0.34 20.38 6.37
N HIS A 111 -0.94 20.49 6.74
CA HIS A 111 -1.44 21.66 7.46
C HIS A 111 -1.35 21.52 8.99
N LEU A 112 -1.54 20.31 9.52
CA LEU A 112 -1.44 20.05 10.96
C LEU A 112 -0.08 19.46 11.38
N ALA A 113 0.84 19.26 10.43
CA ALA A 113 2.20 18.77 10.66
C ALA A 113 2.27 17.49 11.53
N MET A 114 1.25 16.63 11.50
CA MET A 114 1.19 15.43 12.34
C MET A 114 2.20 14.36 11.91
N GLY A 115 2.74 14.49 10.70
CA GLY A 115 3.59 13.51 10.04
C GLY A 115 2.77 12.49 9.25
N PRO A 116 3.34 11.93 8.16
CA PRO A 116 2.60 11.12 7.19
C PRO A 116 2.08 9.80 7.77
N VAL A 117 2.91 9.09 8.55
CA VAL A 117 2.52 7.80 9.15
C VAL A 117 1.39 7.99 10.16
N ARG A 118 1.48 8.99 11.04
CA ARG A 118 0.43 9.32 12.01
C ARG A 118 -0.86 9.73 11.32
N ALA A 119 -0.80 10.62 10.33
CA ALA A 119 -1.96 11.08 9.58
C ALA A 119 -2.69 9.92 8.88
N SER A 120 -1.96 9.05 8.16
CA SER A 120 -2.54 7.87 7.50
C SER A 120 -3.09 6.85 8.50
N SER A 121 -2.43 6.66 9.65
CA SER A 121 -2.90 5.77 10.72
C SER A 121 -4.24 6.22 11.31
N ILE A 122 -4.39 7.52 11.57
CA ILE A 122 -5.66 8.12 12.03
C ILE A 122 -6.74 7.96 10.96
N ALA A 123 -6.44 8.30 9.70
CA ALA A 123 -7.39 8.15 8.61
C ALA A 123 -7.86 6.70 8.42
N GLY A 124 -6.93 5.73 8.52
CA GLY A 124 -7.25 4.30 8.46
C GLY A 124 -8.14 3.83 9.61
N LEU A 125 -7.86 4.25 10.84
CA LEU A 125 -8.68 3.91 12.01
C LEU A 125 -10.09 4.54 11.94
N VAL A 126 -10.18 5.81 11.55
CA VAL A 126 -11.47 6.47 11.37
C VAL A 126 -12.26 5.78 10.27
N ALA A 127 -11.61 5.42 9.16
CA ALA A 127 -12.24 4.70 8.06
C ALA A 127 -12.78 3.33 8.52
N THR A 128 -12.03 2.54 9.31
CA THR A 128 -12.55 1.25 9.79
C THR A 128 -13.66 1.37 10.82
N MET A 129 -13.69 2.47 11.59
CA MET A 129 -14.75 2.72 12.56
C MET A 129 -16.04 3.22 11.90
N VAL A 130 -15.94 4.03 10.85
CA VAL A 130 -17.09 4.71 10.23
C VAL A 130 -17.62 3.96 9.00
N LEU A 131 -16.74 3.38 8.18
CA LEU A 131 -17.08 2.81 6.89
C LEU A 131 -17.13 1.27 6.93
N PRO A 132 -17.91 0.63 6.03
CA PRO A 132 -17.81 -0.80 5.80
C PRO A 132 -16.44 -1.18 5.25
N GLU A 133 -16.01 -2.41 5.48
CA GLU A 133 -14.64 -2.88 5.18
C GLU A 133 -14.18 -2.60 3.74
N ASN A 134 -15.04 -2.84 2.75
CA ASN A 134 -14.73 -2.60 1.34
C ASN A 134 -14.38 -1.12 1.06
N LEU A 135 -15.11 -0.19 1.70
CA LEU A 135 -14.85 1.25 1.57
C LEU A 135 -13.69 1.69 2.46
N ALA A 136 -13.48 1.05 3.61
CA ALA A 136 -12.34 1.32 4.48
C ALA A 136 -11.01 0.95 3.80
N ILE A 137 -10.95 -0.15 3.06
CA ILE A 137 -9.79 -0.55 2.24
C ILE A 137 -9.48 0.51 1.17
N ALA A 138 -10.52 1.00 0.49
CA ALA A 138 -10.38 2.04 -0.53
C ALA A 138 -9.93 3.38 0.08
N ALA A 139 -10.56 3.81 1.17
CA ALA A 139 -10.14 4.97 1.94
C ALA A 139 -8.68 4.85 2.39
N PHE A 140 -8.25 3.67 2.83
CA PHE A 140 -6.88 3.44 3.26
C PHE A 140 -5.86 3.58 2.12
N ALA A 141 -6.20 3.14 0.91
CA ALA A 141 -5.40 3.42 -0.28
C ALA A 141 -5.28 4.92 -0.57
N GLY A 142 -6.39 5.67 -0.45
CA GLY A 142 -6.38 7.13 -0.57
C GLY A 142 -5.50 7.80 0.49
N SER A 143 -5.54 7.33 1.73
CA SER A 143 -4.68 7.84 2.81
C SER A 143 -3.19 7.73 2.47
N PHE A 144 -2.78 6.70 1.73
CA PHE A 144 -1.40 6.55 1.29
C PHE A 144 -1.00 7.57 0.24
N ALA A 145 -1.90 7.90 -0.68
CA ALA A 145 -1.67 8.98 -1.64
C ALA A 145 -1.59 10.33 -0.91
N GLY A 146 -2.46 10.56 0.08
CA GLY A 146 -2.49 11.77 0.90
C GLY A 146 -1.24 11.99 1.78
N MET A 147 -0.40 10.98 1.99
CA MET A 147 0.91 11.15 2.65
C MET A 147 1.92 11.95 1.82
N ALA A 148 1.59 12.31 0.57
CA ALA A 148 2.43 13.17 -0.25
C ALA A 148 2.68 14.52 0.44
N LYS A 149 3.93 15.01 0.34
CA LYS A 149 4.31 16.34 0.83
C LYS A 149 3.77 17.43 -0.10
N GLY A 150 3.49 18.60 0.45
CA GLY A 150 3.03 19.77 -0.30
C GLY A 150 3.99 20.24 -1.39
N ALA A 151 5.27 19.91 -1.26
CA ALA A 151 6.25 20.17 -2.32
C ALA A 151 6.09 19.26 -3.55
N VAL A 152 5.50 18.07 -3.42
CA VAL A 152 5.22 17.18 -4.57
C VAL A 152 3.86 17.52 -5.17
N ILE A 153 2.88 17.81 -4.30
CA ILE A 153 1.50 18.09 -4.70
C ILE A 153 1.11 19.41 -4.04
N PRO A 154 1.16 20.54 -4.77
CA PRO A 154 0.91 21.84 -4.20
C PRO A 154 -0.58 22.02 -3.87
N GLY A 155 -0.86 22.29 -2.60
CA GLY A 155 -2.17 22.68 -2.11
C GLY A 155 -3.23 21.57 -2.04
N LEU A 156 -4.36 21.94 -1.44
CA LEU A 156 -5.49 21.03 -1.23
C LEU A 156 -6.14 20.62 -2.56
N ALA A 157 -6.19 21.53 -3.55
CA ALA A 157 -6.69 21.23 -4.89
C ALA A 157 -5.86 20.14 -5.59
N GLY A 158 -4.53 20.18 -5.47
CA GLY A 158 -3.66 19.11 -5.98
C GLY A 158 -3.98 17.77 -5.31
N SER A 159 -4.20 17.77 -3.99
CA SER A 159 -4.58 16.55 -3.26
C SER A 159 -5.94 15.98 -3.67
N ALA A 160 -6.88 16.85 -4.06
CA ALA A 160 -8.19 16.46 -4.57
C ALA A 160 -8.07 15.74 -5.92
N VAL A 161 -7.29 16.29 -6.85
CA VAL A 161 -6.98 15.63 -8.14
C VAL A 161 -6.27 14.30 -7.90
N LEU A 162 -5.35 14.25 -6.92
CA LEU A 162 -4.66 13.01 -6.57
C LEU A 162 -5.62 11.93 -6.06
N GLY A 163 -6.63 12.31 -5.28
CA GLY A 163 -7.69 11.41 -4.84
C GLY A 163 -8.43 10.78 -6.02
N LEU A 164 -8.76 11.59 -7.04
CA LEU A 164 -9.44 11.11 -8.25
C LEU A 164 -8.54 10.17 -9.06
N VAL A 165 -7.27 10.55 -9.29
CA VAL A 165 -6.29 9.71 -9.99
C VAL A 165 -6.07 8.39 -9.24
N CYS A 166 -5.90 8.45 -7.91
CA CYS A 166 -5.73 7.26 -7.08
C CYS A 166 -6.95 6.33 -7.16
N SER A 167 -8.15 6.88 -7.15
CA SER A 167 -9.37 6.09 -7.31
C SER A 167 -9.48 5.42 -8.69
N ALA A 168 -9.07 6.11 -9.76
CA ALA A 168 -9.04 5.55 -11.11
C ALA A 168 -8.04 4.39 -11.21
N VAL A 169 -6.84 4.55 -10.64
CA VAL A 169 -5.82 3.48 -10.59
C VAL A 169 -6.32 2.30 -9.76
N LEU A 170 -6.89 2.57 -8.57
CA LEU A 170 -7.47 1.52 -7.70
C LEU A 170 -8.53 0.70 -8.43
N THR A 171 -9.51 1.38 -9.06
CA THR A 171 -10.60 0.74 -9.82
C THR A 171 -10.05 -0.10 -10.98
N THR A 172 -8.99 0.37 -11.64
CA THR A 172 -8.33 -0.37 -12.71
C THR A 172 -7.66 -1.65 -12.19
N PHE A 173 -6.97 -1.57 -11.05
CA PHE A 173 -6.34 -2.73 -10.42
C PHE A 173 -7.37 -3.74 -9.89
N ASP A 174 -8.50 -3.27 -9.36
CA ASP A 174 -9.58 -4.13 -8.87
C ASP A 174 -10.32 -4.84 -10.00
N ASN A 175 -10.64 -4.14 -11.09
CA ASN A 175 -11.29 -4.74 -12.26
C ASN A 175 -10.41 -5.82 -12.92
N LYS A 176 -9.10 -5.61 -12.97
CA LYS A 176 -8.14 -6.59 -13.52
C LYS A 176 -7.71 -7.66 -12.51
N LYS A 177 -8.15 -7.57 -11.25
CA LYS A 177 -7.73 -8.45 -10.14
C LYS A 177 -6.21 -8.57 -10.01
N TRP A 178 -5.47 -7.49 -10.29
CA TRP A 178 -4.02 -7.49 -10.21
C TRP A 178 -3.54 -7.46 -8.76
N LEU A 179 -2.60 -8.35 -8.42
CA LEU A 179 -1.93 -8.42 -7.12
C LEU A 179 -2.87 -8.67 -5.93
N VAL A 180 -4.03 -9.30 -6.17
CA VAL A 180 -4.99 -9.64 -5.11
C VAL A 180 -4.33 -10.58 -4.10
N GLY A 181 -4.48 -10.26 -2.81
CA GLY A 181 -3.90 -11.03 -1.71
C GLY A 181 -2.40 -10.79 -1.49
N VAL A 182 -1.75 -9.90 -2.24
CA VAL A 182 -0.35 -9.50 -2.01
C VAL A 182 -0.32 -8.29 -1.07
N GLY A 183 0.41 -8.41 0.04
CA GLY A 183 0.63 -7.31 0.98
C GLY A 183 1.28 -6.11 0.30
N GLY A 184 0.91 -4.89 0.68
CA GLY A 184 1.47 -3.66 0.09
C GLY A 184 0.83 -3.16 -1.22
N ARG A 185 -0.09 -3.93 -1.83
CA ARG A 185 -0.84 -3.55 -3.06
C ARG A 185 -1.39 -2.12 -3.05
N LEU A 186 -2.04 -1.72 -1.96
CA LEU A 186 -2.68 -0.41 -1.86
C LEU A 186 -1.66 0.74 -1.89
N GLY A 187 -0.48 0.55 -1.28
CA GLY A 187 0.58 1.56 -1.34
C GLY A 187 1.23 1.63 -2.71
N PHE A 188 1.35 0.51 -3.42
CA PHE A 188 1.78 0.51 -4.82
C PHE A 188 0.83 1.31 -5.73
N ILE A 189 -0.48 1.13 -5.54
CA ILE A 189 -1.51 1.91 -6.26
C ILE A 189 -1.37 3.41 -5.97
N ALA A 190 -1.18 3.78 -4.70
CA ALA A 190 -0.95 5.17 -4.31
C ALA A 190 0.34 5.74 -4.91
N GLN A 191 1.41 4.95 -4.97
CA GLN A 191 2.68 5.34 -5.61
C GLN A 191 2.46 5.60 -7.10
N CYS A 192 1.79 4.68 -7.83
CA CYS A 192 1.46 4.87 -9.25
C CYS A 192 0.63 6.13 -9.48
N ALA A 193 -0.33 6.43 -8.61
CA ALA A 193 -1.15 7.63 -8.69
C ALA A 193 -0.34 8.91 -8.47
N CYS A 194 0.57 8.92 -7.49
CA CYS A 194 1.49 10.03 -7.27
C CYS A 194 2.41 10.23 -8.47
N THR A 195 2.94 9.15 -9.06
CA THR A 195 3.76 9.22 -10.29
C THR A 195 2.98 9.81 -11.45
N ALA A 196 1.78 9.28 -11.71
CA ALA A 196 0.95 9.72 -12.82
C ALA A 196 0.60 11.20 -12.68
N GLN A 197 0.19 11.63 -11.48
CA GLN A 197 -0.12 13.03 -11.25
C GLN A 197 1.11 13.93 -11.40
N PHE A 198 2.27 13.52 -10.86
CA PHE A 198 3.50 14.28 -11.02
C PHE A 198 3.88 14.44 -12.50
N LEU A 199 3.79 13.36 -13.28
CA LEU A 199 4.06 13.40 -14.73
C LEU A 199 3.09 14.31 -15.47
N VAL A 200 1.80 14.26 -15.14
CA VAL A 200 0.78 15.16 -15.72
C VAL A 200 1.09 16.61 -15.35
N SER A 201 1.43 16.90 -14.10
CA SER A 201 1.83 18.25 -13.69
C SER A 201 3.03 18.73 -14.48
N CYS A 202 4.07 17.90 -14.70
CA CYS A 202 5.24 18.27 -15.51
C CYS A 202 4.91 18.60 -16.97
N LEU A 203 3.80 18.09 -17.52
CA LEU A 203 3.37 18.39 -18.90
C LEU A 203 2.66 19.74 -19.02
N PHE A 204 1.89 20.14 -17.99
CA PHE A 204 1.06 21.35 -18.04
C PHE A 204 1.63 22.53 -17.27
N MET A 205 2.48 22.30 -16.28
CA MET A 205 3.02 23.32 -15.38
C MET A 205 4.49 23.01 -15.13
N ALA A 206 5.38 23.97 -15.39
CA ALA A 206 6.81 23.77 -15.13
C ALA A 206 7.01 23.29 -13.68
N PRO A 207 7.60 22.11 -13.45
CA PRO A 207 7.71 21.55 -12.11
C PRO A 207 8.52 22.53 -11.26
N THR A 208 7.97 22.94 -10.13
CA THR A 208 8.74 23.73 -9.17
C THR A 208 9.99 22.93 -8.79
N PRO A 209 11.21 23.47 -8.94
CA PRO A 209 12.48 22.77 -8.68
C PRO A 209 12.57 21.96 -7.37
N PRO A 210 11.89 22.33 -6.26
CA PRO A 210 11.96 21.57 -5.01
C PRO A 210 11.35 20.16 -5.10
N ALA A 211 10.32 19.95 -5.94
CA ALA A 211 9.55 18.70 -5.96
C ALA A 211 10.38 17.48 -6.37
N ALA A 212 11.35 17.69 -7.26
CA ALA A 212 12.17 16.63 -7.85
C ALA A 212 13.46 16.32 -7.05
N PHE A 213 13.80 17.12 -6.03
CA PHE A 213 15.12 17.05 -5.36
C PHE A 213 15.06 16.90 -3.83
N ILE A 214 13.88 16.85 -3.20
CA ILE A 214 13.80 16.69 -1.73
C ILE A 214 14.50 15.41 -1.29
N GLY A 215 15.64 15.58 -0.62
CA GLY A 215 16.41 14.52 0.03
C GLY A 215 17.58 13.94 -0.76
N ARG A 216 18.00 14.52 -1.90
CA ARG A 216 19.20 14.11 -2.69
C ARG A 216 20.51 14.42 -1.96
N GLY A 217 20.96 13.53 -1.08
CA GLY A 217 22.36 13.44 -0.62
C GLY A 217 23.17 12.43 -1.47
N PRO A 218 24.48 12.21 -1.25
CA PRO A 218 25.34 11.21 -1.95
C PRO A 218 25.24 9.76 -1.41
N LEU A 219 25.01 8.73 -2.29
CA LEU A 219 24.62 7.34 -1.91
C LEU A 219 25.64 6.76 -0.93
N ASP A 220 25.34 6.78 0.36
CA ASP A 220 26.26 6.26 1.36
C ASP A 220 25.95 4.78 1.59
N PHE A 221 26.55 3.95 0.75
CA PHE A 221 26.43 2.49 0.82
C PHE A 221 26.81 1.95 2.20
N ARG A 222 27.68 2.65 2.96
CA ARG A 222 28.03 2.25 4.33
C ARG A 222 26.84 2.45 5.26
N ALA A 223 26.25 3.64 5.27
CA ALA A 223 25.05 3.92 6.06
C ALA A 223 23.90 2.98 5.67
N LEU A 224 23.74 2.71 4.37
CA LEU A 224 22.74 1.79 3.84
C LEU A 224 22.90 0.38 4.43
N THR A 225 24.11 -0.17 4.36
CA THR A 225 24.42 -1.54 4.83
C THR A 225 24.32 -1.66 6.34
N LEU A 226 24.75 -0.62 7.07
CA LEU A 226 24.77 -0.61 8.53
C LEU A 226 23.36 -0.41 9.13
N GLN A 227 22.47 0.32 8.44
CA GLN A 227 21.07 0.52 8.86
C GLN A 227 20.13 -0.60 8.40
N LEU A 228 20.51 -1.38 7.38
CA LEU A 228 19.72 -2.48 6.85
C LEU A 228 19.19 -3.45 7.92
N PRO A 229 20.02 -4.03 8.83
CA PRO A 229 19.53 -4.97 9.83
C PRO A 229 18.53 -4.32 10.79
N MET A 230 18.71 -3.05 11.11
CA MET A 230 17.79 -2.29 11.95
C MET A 230 16.44 -2.11 11.23
N VAL A 231 16.44 -1.57 10.01
CA VAL A 231 15.20 -1.34 9.23
C VAL A 231 14.46 -2.66 8.99
N ALA A 232 15.17 -3.71 8.56
CA ALA A 232 14.58 -5.02 8.35
C ALA A 232 14.05 -5.64 9.65
N GLY A 233 14.78 -5.50 10.77
CA GLY A 233 14.35 -5.96 12.08
C GLY A 233 13.04 -5.30 12.54
N PHE A 234 12.95 -3.97 12.47
CA PHE A 234 11.71 -3.26 12.80
C PHE A 234 10.55 -3.56 11.85
N THR A 235 10.85 -3.83 10.58
CA THR A 235 9.84 -4.30 9.61
C THR A 235 9.29 -5.68 10.03
N VAL A 236 10.14 -6.60 10.48
CA VAL A 236 9.69 -7.89 11.04
C VAL A 236 8.85 -7.68 12.30
N ILE A 237 9.28 -6.81 13.21
CA ILE A 237 8.52 -6.49 14.45
C ILE A 237 7.12 -5.98 14.12
N GLY A 238 6.98 -5.06 13.17
CA GLY A 238 5.67 -4.55 12.76
C GLY A 238 4.75 -5.61 12.16
N ALA A 239 5.31 -6.53 11.36
CA ALA A 239 4.55 -7.65 10.81
C ALA A 239 4.06 -8.63 11.91
N LEU A 240 4.92 -8.96 12.86
CA LEU A 240 4.58 -9.83 13.99
C LEU A 240 3.56 -9.18 14.92
N PHE A 241 3.76 -7.90 15.26
CA PHE A 241 2.84 -7.12 16.07
C PHE A 241 1.44 -7.12 15.46
N MET A 242 1.32 -6.85 14.16
CA MET A 242 0.03 -6.87 13.49
C MET A 242 -0.65 -8.26 13.52
N ARG A 243 0.11 -9.35 13.36
CA ARG A 243 -0.45 -10.71 13.50
C ARG A 243 -0.96 -10.99 14.91
N LEU A 244 -0.19 -10.60 15.93
CA LEU A 244 -0.58 -10.75 17.34
C LEU A 244 -1.81 -9.90 17.65
N TRP A 245 -1.86 -8.65 17.16
CA TRP A 245 -2.99 -7.74 17.30
C TRP A 245 -4.28 -8.34 16.73
N LYS A 246 -4.21 -8.87 15.50
CA LYS A 246 -5.35 -9.54 14.87
C LYS A 246 -5.86 -10.73 15.69
N LYS A 247 -4.95 -11.57 16.20
CA LYS A 247 -5.33 -12.71 17.06
C LYS A 247 -5.97 -12.24 18.38
N ALA A 248 -5.38 -11.25 19.03
CA ALA A 248 -5.85 -10.75 20.32
C ALA A 248 -7.22 -10.04 20.23
N LEU A 249 -7.54 -9.43 19.09
CA LEU A 249 -8.80 -8.71 18.89
C LEU A 249 -9.83 -9.47 18.06
N ALA A 250 -9.53 -10.68 17.58
CA ALA A 250 -10.46 -11.51 16.82
C ALA A 250 -11.79 -11.68 17.57
N ASP A 251 -11.72 -11.93 18.89
CA ASP A 251 -12.89 -12.17 19.73
C ASP A 251 -13.53 -10.88 20.27
N LYS A 252 -12.74 -9.81 20.44
CA LYS A 252 -13.19 -8.58 21.11
C LYS A 252 -13.90 -7.60 20.19
N SER A 253 -13.40 -7.40 18.97
CA SER A 253 -13.96 -6.40 18.05
C SER A 253 -13.64 -6.71 16.59
N LYS A 254 -14.66 -7.08 15.82
CA LYS A 254 -14.54 -7.32 14.38
C LYS A 254 -14.01 -6.09 13.61
N ARG A 255 -14.40 -4.87 14.01
CA ARG A 255 -13.98 -3.65 13.29
C ARG A 255 -12.49 -3.33 13.48
N LEU A 256 -11.93 -3.64 14.65
CA LEU A 256 -10.50 -3.39 14.94
C LEU A 256 -9.61 -4.57 14.56
N SER A 257 -10.15 -5.79 14.50
CA SER A 257 -9.43 -6.96 14.00
C SER A 257 -9.28 -6.97 12.47
N ASN A 258 -10.11 -6.21 11.75
CA ASN A 258 -9.97 -6.00 10.32
C ASN A 258 -8.56 -5.50 9.95
N SER A 259 -8.09 -5.91 8.77
CA SER A 259 -6.71 -5.65 8.33
C SER A 259 -6.34 -4.17 8.34
N VAL A 260 -7.23 -3.29 7.88
CA VAL A 260 -6.99 -1.84 7.86
C VAL A 260 -6.93 -1.26 9.28
N GLY A 261 -7.79 -1.73 10.18
CA GLY A 261 -7.84 -1.25 11.57
C GLY A 261 -6.58 -1.66 12.35
N ALA A 262 -6.15 -2.91 12.19
CA ALA A 262 -4.92 -3.41 12.77
C ALA A 262 -3.67 -2.65 12.28
N VAL A 263 -3.61 -2.32 10.98
CA VAL A 263 -2.53 -1.50 10.42
C VAL A 263 -2.56 -0.08 10.97
N GLY A 264 -3.73 0.57 10.99
CA GLY A 264 -3.88 1.91 11.54
C GLY A 264 -3.48 1.97 13.02
N ALA A 265 -3.86 0.96 13.82
CA ALA A 265 -3.43 0.85 15.21
C ALA A 265 -1.91 0.66 15.31
N THR A 266 -1.33 -0.24 14.51
CA THR A 266 0.12 -0.50 14.48
C THR A 266 0.90 0.78 14.15
N GLY A 267 0.49 1.52 13.12
CA GLY A 267 1.15 2.77 12.73
C GLY A 267 1.01 3.87 13.78
N LEU A 268 -0.17 4.00 14.40
CA LEU A 268 -0.40 4.99 15.45
C LEU A 268 0.43 4.70 16.71
N ILE A 269 0.44 3.44 17.16
CA ILE A 269 1.23 2.99 18.32
C ILE A 269 2.72 3.14 18.03
N ALA A 270 3.17 2.72 16.85
CA ALA A 270 4.58 2.86 16.44
C ALA A 270 5.02 4.33 16.44
N ASN A 271 4.18 5.25 15.94
CA ASN A 271 4.51 6.67 15.94
C ASN A 271 4.45 7.32 17.34
N LEU A 272 3.77 6.70 18.32
CA LEU A 272 3.74 7.18 19.71
C LEU A 272 4.90 6.62 20.53
N ALA A 273 5.26 5.35 20.31
CA ALA A 273 6.24 4.63 21.11
C ALA A 273 7.66 4.71 20.55
N LEU A 274 7.82 4.93 19.24
CA LEU A 274 9.11 4.90 18.55
C LEU A 274 9.42 6.23 17.87
N PRO A 275 10.71 6.56 17.70
CA PRO A 275 11.10 7.72 16.90
C PRO A 275 10.64 7.59 15.45
N ALA A 276 10.40 8.72 14.79
CA ALA A 276 9.86 8.78 13.42
C ALA A 276 10.65 7.95 12.40
N ALA A 277 11.97 7.81 12.59
CA ALA A 277 12.84 6.99 11.74
C ALA A 277 12.49 5.49 11.76
N LEU A 278 11.96 4.98 12.88
CA LEU A 278 11.63 3.57 13.08
C LEU A 278 10.14 3.28 12.90
N ALA A 279 9.28 4.29 13.06
CA ALA A 279 7.84 4.15 12.82
C ALA A 279 7.52 3.73 11.37
N GLY A 280 8.26 4.25 10.39
CA GLY A 280 8.11 3.88 8.97
C GLY A 280 8.34 2.38 8.69
N PRO A 281 9.49 1.80 9.07
CA PRO A 281 9.73 0.36 8.99
C PRO A 281 8.67 -0.51 9.67
N VAL A 282 8.25 -0.16 10.90
CA VAL A 282 7.19 -0.90 11.61
C VAL A 282 5.87 -0.84 10.85
N PHE A 283 5.50 0.33 10.33
CA PHE A 283 4.31 0.51 9.51
C PHE A 283 4.39 -0.29 8.20
N CYS A 284 5.55 -0.32 7.54
CA CYS A 284 5.82 -1.15 6.37
C CYS A 284 5.59 -2.64 6.65
N GLY A 285 6.11 -3.12 7.79
CA GLY A 285 5.94 -4.51 8.24
C GLY A 285 4.49 -4.94 8.36
N SER A 286 3.63 -4.04 8.85
CA SER A 286 2.19 -4.31 8.94
C SER A 286 1.57 -4.57 7.56
N PHE A 287 2.02 -3.91 6.50
CA PHE A 287 1.50 -4.19 5.15
C PHE A 287 1.88 -5.57 4.62
N VAL A 288 3.04 -6.09 5.02
CA VAL A 288 3.46 -7.46 4.68
C VAL A 288 2.52 -8.47 5.35
N ALA A 289 2.13 -8.21 6.60
CA ALA A 289 1.17 -9.02 7.35
C ALA A 289 -0.29 -8.91 6.85
N MET A 290 -0.59 -8.03 5.88
CA MET A 290 -1.87 -8.02 5.15
C MET A 290 -1.93 -9.07 4.03
N ALA A 291 -0.81 -9.69 3.66
CA ALA A 291 -0.81 -10.71 2.61
C ALA A 291 -1.72 -11.89 2.99
N ALA A 292 -2.39 -12.46 1.99
CA ALA A 292 -3.26 -13.60 2.18
C ALA A 292 -2.50 -14.81 2.74
N PRO A 293 -3.12 -15.66 3.57
CA PRO A 293 -2.50 -16.89 4.08
C PRO A 293 -2.02 -17.83 2.97
N THR A 294 -2.68 -17.79 1.80
CA THR A 294 -2.26 -18.55 0.60
C THR A 294 -0.92 -18.11 0.03
N LYS A 295 -0.47 -16.87 0.32
CA LYS A 295 0.82 -16.33 -0.11
C LYS A 295 1.89 -16.46 0.99
N LEU A 296 1.52 -16.25 2.24
CA LEU A 296 2.41 -16.33 3.41
C LEU A 296 1.83 -17.25 4.50
N PRO A 297 1.84 -18.58 4.29
CA PRO A 297 1.16 -19.53 5.18
C PRO A 297 1.81 -19.60 6.57
N ASN A 298 3.13 -19.45 6.65
CA ASN A 298 3.90 -19.70 7.86
C ASN A 298 4.43 -18.41 8.50
N VAL A 299 4.73 -18.44 9.80
CA VAL A 299 5.45 -17.32 10.47
C VAL A 299 6.84 -17.12 9.87
N LYS A 300 7.54 -18.21 9.55
CA LYS A 300 8.84 -18.15 8.85
C LYS A 300 8.75 -17.41 7.50
N SER A 301 7.70 -17.69 6.73
CA SER A 301 7.45 -17.01 5.45
C SER A 301 7.19 -15.52 5.63
N LEU A 302 6.44 -15.15 6.68
CA LEU A 302 6.18 -13.74 7.01
C LEU A 302 7.46 -13.02 7.41
N ILE A 303 8.30 -13.63 8.27
CA ILE A 303 9.57 -13.05 8.71
C ILE A 303 10.48 -12.80 7.50
N LEU A 304 10.65 -13.80 6.62
CA LEU A 304 11.51 -13.64 5.45
C LEU A 304 10.97 -12.59 4.46
N ALA A 305 9.66 -12.59 4.19
CA ALA A 305 9.04 -11.55 3.36
C ALA A 305 9.18 -10.15 3.97
N SER A 306 9.08 -10.02 5.30
CA SER A 306 9.22 -8.74 6.01
C SER A 306 10.66 -8.25 6.00
N PHE A 307 11.62 -9.17 6.13
CA PHE A 307 13.04 -8.84 5.98
C PHE A 307 13.34 -8.31 4.56
N LEU A 308 12.85 -9.00 3.53
CA LEU A 308 12.97 -8.55 2.14
C LEU A 308 12.26 -7.22 1.88
N ALA A 309 11.11 -6.99 2.51
CA ALA A 309 10.41 -5.71 2.46
C ALA A 309 11.21 -4.58 3.11
N GLY A 310 11.87 -4.83 4.23
CA GLY A 310 12.77 -3.86 4.87
C GLY A 310 13.99 -3.55 4.01
N ALA A 311 14.55 -4.57 3.35
CA ALA A 311 15.62 -4.36 2.37
C ALA A 311 15.17 -3.56 1.15
N ALA A 312 13.97 -3.85 0.62
CA ALA A 312 13.36 -3.06 -0.44
C ALA A 312 13.07 -1.62 0.02
N GLN A 313 12.60 -1.41 1.25
CA GLN A 313 12.36 -0.07 1.79
C GLN A 313 13.66 0.73 1.84
N GLN A 314 14.75 0.10 2.29
CA GLN A 314 16.05 0.74 2.40
C GLN A 314 16.63 1.08 1.01
N SER A 315 16.44 0.21 0.01
CA SER A 315 16.83 0.53 -1.38
C SER A 315 15.98 1.65 -1.98
N LEU A 316 14.66 1.67 -1.71
CA LEU A 316 13.77 2.74 -2.17
C LEU A 316 14.04 4.10 -1.50
N ALA A 317 14.65 4.12 -0.31
CA ALA A 317 14.94 5.34 0.44
C ALA A 317 15.86 6.30 -0.32
N GLY A 318 16.72 5.79 -1.22
CA GLY A 318 17.62 6.60 -2.06
C GLY A 318 17.17 6.79 -3.52
N VAL A 319 16.19 6.00 -4.00
CA VAL A 319 15.79 5.93 -5.41
C VAL A 319 14.54 6.77 -5.70
N MET A 320 13.58 6.77 -4.77
CA MET A 320 12.28 7.38 -4.99
C MET A 320 12.21 8.76 -4.34
N LEU A 321 11.87 9.77 -5.15
CA LEU A 321 11.67 11.18 -4.82
C LEU A 321 11.08 11.40 -3.42
N GLY A 322 11.81 12.08 -2.52
CA GLY A 322 11.38 12.35 -1.15
C GLY A 322 9.98 12.97 -1.09
N GLY A 323 9.14 12.49 -0.16
CA GLY A 323 7.78 13.02 0.02
C GLY A 323 6.70 12.46 -0.90
N TRP A 324 6.95 11.38 -1.65
CA TRP A 324 5.90 10.67 -2.39
C TRP A 324 5.12 9.71 -1.50
N GLY A 325 3.80 9.65 -1.71
CA GLY A 325 2.89 8.72 -1.03
C GLY A 325 3.00 7.30 -1.59
N GLY A 326 2.83 6.29 -0.73
CA GLY A 326 2.75 4.87 -1.14
C GLY A 326 4.04 4.05 -1.10
N LYS A 327 5.22 4.67 -0.93
CA LYS A 327 6.53 3.98 -0.94
C LYS A 327 6.64 2.78 -0.01
N LEU A 328 6.17 2.90 1.23
CA LEU A 328 6.24 1.82 2.22
C LEU A 328 5.41 0.61 1.79
N GLY A 329 4.23 0.83 1.20
CA GLY A 329 3.44 -0.27 0.65
C GLY A 329 4.09 -0.86 -0.61
N THR A 330 4.73 -0.06 -1.47
CA THR A 330 5.52 -0.58 -2.59
C THR A 330 6.67 -1.47 -2.11
N ALA A 331 7.39 -1.07 -1.06
CA ALA A 331 8.45 -1.87 -0.46
C ALA A 331 7.92 -3.20 0.10
N ALA A 332 6.78 -3.16 0.80
CA ALA A 332 6.09 -4.36 1.27
C ALA A 332 5.68 -5.29 0.12
N LEU A 333 5.12 -4.73 -0.96
CA LEU A 333 4.76 -5.49 -2.17
C LEU A 333 5.98 -6.19 -2.76
N MET A 334 7.09 -5.46 -2.93
CA MET A 334 8.34 -6.02 -3.46
C MET A 334 8.88 -7.14 -2.57
N GLY A 335 8.83 -6.99 -1.24
CA GLY A 335 9.23 -8.03 -0.31
C GLY A 335 8.39 -9.31 -0.40
N VAL A 336 7.06 -9.18 -0.49
CA VAL A 336 6.15 -10.33 -0.63
C VAL A 336 6.33 -11.02 -1.99
N LEU A 337 6.47 -10.25 -3.08
CA LEU A 337 6.70 -10.80 -4.42
C LEU A 337 8.08 -11.47 -4.53
N ALA A 338 9.12 -10.87 -3.96
CA ALA A 338 10.45 -11.48 -3.91
C ALA A 338 10.42 -12.79 -3.13
N TYR A 339 9.77 -12.83 -1.96
CA TYR A 339 9.63 -14.08 -1.22
C TYR A 339 8.86 -15.16 -2.00
N THR A 340 7.69 -14.82 -2.55
CA THR A 340 6.84 -15.80 -3.26
C THR A 340 7.54 -16.36 -4.50
N THR A 341 8.23 -15.52 -5.28
CA THR A 341 9.01 -15.97 -6.45
C THR A 341 10.22 -16.82 -6.06
N LEU A 342 10.90 -16.51 -4.96
CA LEU A 342 11.98 -17.35 -4.42
C LEU A 342 11.43 -18.69 -3.91
N ALA A 343 10.31 -18.67 -3.19
CA ALA A 343 9.70 -19.87 -2.64
C ALA A 343 9.22 -20.83 -3.74
N GLU A 344 8.67 -20.30 -4.84
CA GLU A 344 8.31 -21.10 -6.02
C GLU A 344 9.51 -21.79 -6.65
N LYS A 345 10.68 -21.13 -6.71
CA LYS A 345 11.89 -21.71 -7.28
C LYS A 345 12.57 -22.74 -6.37
N VAL A 346 12.54 -22.51 -5.05
CA VAL A 346 13.29 -23.32 -4.07
C VAL A 346 12.47 -24.50 -3.54
N PHE A 347 11.18 -24.30 -3.25
CA PHE A 347 10.34 -25.31 -2.59
C PHE A 347 9.43 -26.09 -3.55
N ARG A 348 9.36 -25.68 -4.83
CA ARG A 348 8.85 -26.55 -5.90
C ARG A 348 9.97 -26.91 -6.88
N PRO A 349 10.99 -27.68 -6.47
CA PRO A 349 11.77 -28.41 -7.47
C PRO A 349 10.81 -29.35 -8.24
N LYS A 350 11.10 -29.53 -9.52
CA LYS A 350 10.29 -30.22 -10.54
C LYS A 350 9.78 -31.61 -10.11
N GLU A 351 8.65 -31.69 -9.42
CA GLU A 351 8.03 -32.99 -9.07
C GLU A 351 6.88 -33.38 -10.01
N LEU A 352 6.86 -32.83 -11.24
CA LEU A 352 5.81 -33.10 -12.23
C LEU A 352 6.34 -33.13 -13.68
N GLU A 353 7.59 -33.57 -13.90
CA GLU A 353 7.89 -34.38 -15.09
C GLU A 353 7.56 -35.83 -14.69
N ARG A 354 6.26 -36.13 -14.56
CA ARG A 354 5.81 -37.50 -14.34
C ARG A 354 5.99 -38.22 -15.69
N PRO A 355 6.79 -39.29 -15.80
CA PRO A 355 7.12 -39.95 -17.07
C PRO A 355 5.95 -40.71 -17.73
N GLU A 356 4.71 -40.45 -17.31
CA GLU A 356 3.52 -41.16 -17.80
C GLU A 356 3.20 -40.84 -19.27
N ASP A 357 3.70 -39.73 -19.82
CA ASP A 357 3.56 -39.40 -21.25
C ASP A 357 4.56 -40.17 -22.15
N ASN A 358 5.58 -40.83 -21.60
CA ASN A 358 6.53 -41.64 -22.38
C ASN A 358 6.11 -43.12 -22.51
N MET A 359 5.04 -43.57 -21.87
CA MET A 359 4.53 -44.94 -22.03
C MET A 359 3.38 -45.09 -23.05
N MET A 360 2.90 -44.00 -23.64
CA MET A 360 1.86 -44.06 -24.70
C MET A 360 2.41 -44.05 -26.13
N ASN A 361 3.73 -44.02 -26.34
CA ASN A 361 4.36 -44.11 -27.67
C ASN A 361 5.11 -45.43 -27.92
N MET A 362 4.86 -46.47 -27.11
CA MET A 362 5.27 -47.85 -27.40
C MET A 362 4.02 -48.74 -27.58
N LYS A 363 3.27 -48.52 -28.65
CA LYS A 363 2.36 -49.51 -29.22
C LYS A 363 2.32 -49.38 -30.73
#